data_AF-A0A819G3R8-F1
#
_entry.id   AF-A0A819G3R8-F1
#
_cell.length_a   1.000
_cell.length_b   1.000
_cell.length_c   1.000
_cell.angle_alpha   90.00
_cell.angle_beta   90.00
_cell.angle_gamma   90.00
#
_symmetry.space_group_name_H-M   'P 1'
#
loop_
_entity.id
_entity.type
_entity.pdbx_description
1 polymer ?
#
loop_
_entity_poly.entity_id
_entity_poly.type
_entity_poly.pdbx_seq_one_letter_code
_entity_poly.pdbx_strand_id
1 'polypeptide(L)'
;WLAVRLEMITNLLTLLTAVSAVLMRHQMTAGTAGLMVTCAIQITQSLQMLVRQASEIETNIIGVERINEYAELPPEAPWESQEKQPPSDWPTKGEILYVDYETTFENNLSC
;
A
#
# COMPACT_ATOMS: atom_id res chain seq x y z
N TRP A 1 -4.97 14.61 -3.29
CA TRP A 1 -4.97 15.23 -4.63
C TRP A 1 -5.75 14.40 -5.65
N LEU A 2 -5.51 13.09 -5.74
CA LEU A 2 -6.31 12.15 -6.56
C LEU A 2 -7.81 12.18 -6.19
N ALA A 3 -8.14 12.04 -4.89
CA ALA A 3 -9.52 12.09 -4.41
C ALA A 3 -10.31 13.34 -4.86
N VAL A 4 -9.69 14.53 -4.81
CA VAL A 4 -10.29 15.80 -5.26
C VAL A 4 -10.57 15.79 -6.76
N ARG A 5 -9.67 15.22 -7.57
CA ARG A 5 -9.92 15.04 -9.02
C ARG A 5 -11.08 14.09 -9.29
N LEU A 6 -11.26 13.05 -8.48
CA LEU A 6 -12.37 12.11 -8.62
C LEU A 6 -13.71 12.70 -8.19
N GLU A 7 -13.73 13.47 -7.10
CA GLU A 7 -14.93 14.20 -6.67
C GLU A 7 -15.41 15.21 -7.72
N MET A 8 -14.48 15.84 -8.45
CA MET A 8 -14.81 16.71 -9.58
C MET A 8 -15.50 15.94 -10.72
N ILE A 9 -15.04 14.73 -11.03
CA ILE A 9 -15.63 13.88 -12.09
C ILE A 9 -17.03 13.42 -11.69
N THR A 10 -17.23 13.00 -10.43
CA THR A 10 -18.56 12.56 -9.95
C THR A 10 -19.56 13.70 -9.89
N ASN A 11 -19.12 14.92 -9.53
CA ASN A 11 -19.97 16.11 -9.55
C ASN A 11 -20.43 16.47 -10.97
N LEU A 12 -19.52 16.38 -11.96
CA LEU A 12 -19.86 16.58 -13.37
C LEU A 12 -20.83 15.50 -13.89
N LEU A 13 -20.63 14.24 -13.52
CA LEU A 13 -21.52 13.15 -13.92
C LEU A 13 -22.94 13.31 -13.34
N THR A 14 -23.02 13.76 -12.08
CA THR A 14 -24.30 14.03 -11.40
C THR A 14 -25.02 15.20 -12.06
N LEU A 15 -24.31 16.27 -12.42
CA LEU A 15 -24.85 17.40 -13.16
C LEU A 15 -25.44 16.96 -14.51
N LEU A 16 -24.70 16.16 -15.28
CA LEU A 16 -25.15 15.65 -16.58
C LEU A 16 -26.38 14.74 -16.46
N THR A 17 -26.42 13.90 -15.43
CA THR A 17 -27.57 13.02 -15.15
C THR A 17 -28.82 13.83 -14.82
N ALA A 18 -28.69 14.87 -13.98
CA ALA A 18 -29.79 15.76 -13.62
C ALA A 18 -30.33 16.52 -14.85
N VAL A 19 -29.44 17.05 -15.70
CA VAL A 19 -29.83 17.75 -16.94
C VAL A 19 -30.56 16.79 -17.90
N SER A 20 -30.04 15.57 -18.07
CA SER A 20 -30.63 14.57 -18.96
C SER A 20 -32.03 14.14 -18.51
N ALA A 21 -32.23 13.98 -17.20
CA ALA A 21 -33.54 13.66 -16.63
C ALA A 21 -34.58 14.76 -16.90
N VAL A 22 -34.18 16.04 -16.86
CA VAL A 22 -35.06 17.18 -17.18
C VAL A 22 -35.40 17.22 -18.67
N LEU A 23 -34.43 16.95 -19.56
CA LEU A 23 -34.64 16.97 -21.01
C LEU A 23 -35.55 15.83 -21.50
N MET A 24 -35.44 14.64 -20.91
CA MET A 24 -36.21 13.45 -21.34
C MET A 24 -37.59 13.33 -20.67
N ARG A 25 -38.04 14.34 -19.91
CA ARG A 25 -39.31 14.33 -19.16
C ARG A 25 -40.57 14.03 -20.00
N HIS A 26 -40.54 14.27 -21.31
CA HIS A 26 -41.68 14.04 -22.20
C HIS A 26 -41.62 12.72 -22.99
N GLN A 27 -40.49 12.01 -22.97
CA GLN A 27 -40.30 10.78 -23.75
C GLN A 27 -40.31 9.50 -22.89
N MET A 28 -40.36 9.62 -21.56
CA MET A 28 -40.25 8.49 -20.63
C MET A 28 -41.40 8.44 -19.63
N THR A 29 -41.80 7.22 -19.26
CA THR A 29 -42.70 6.96 -18.14
C THR A 29 -41.96 7.19 -16.81
N ALA A 30 -42.67 7.70 -15.80
CA ALA A 30 -42.06 8.04 -14.50
C ALA A 30 -41.31 6.85 -13.85
N GLY A 31 -41.79 5.61 -14.03
CA GLY A 31 -41.14 4.41 -13.48
C GLY A 31 -39.80 4.06 -14.14
N THR A 32 -39.68 4.21 -15.46
CA THR A 32 -38.42 3.95 -16.19
C THR A 32 -37.39 5.06 -15.95
N ALA A 33 -37.86 6.31 -15.80
CA ALA A 33 -37.01 7.44 -15.41
C ALA A 33 -36.44 7.26 -13.99
N GLY A 34 -37.27 6.85 -13.02
CA GLY A 34 -36.82 6.56 -11.65
C GLY A 34 -35.79 5.43 -11.59
N LEU A 35 -36.00 4.36 -12.37
CA LEU A 35 -35.03 3.26 -12.49
C LEU A 35 -33.70 3.73 -13.08
N MET A 36 -33.72 4.49 -14.18
CA MET A 36 -32.49 4.98 -14.83
C MET A 36 -31.67 5.87 -13.89
N VAL A 37 -32.33 6.81 -13.19
CA VAL A 37 -31.67 7.69 -12.21
C VAL A 37 -31.09 6.89 -11.05
N THR A 38 -31.84 5.91 -10.53
CA THR A 38 -31.38 5.05 -9.42
C THR A 38 -30.16 4.22 -9.83
N CYS A 39 -30.19 3.61 -11.02
CA CYS A 39 -29.05 2.88 -11.55
C CYS A 39 -27.83 3.79 -11.75
N ALA A 40 -28.02 5.00 -12.28
CA ALA A 40 -26.94 5.97 -12.46
C ALA A 40 -26.29 6.37 -11.12
N ILE A 41 -27.10 6.62 -10.09
CA ILE A 41 -26.61 6.93 -8.73
C ILE A 41 -25.83 5.73 -8.16
N GLN A 42 -26.34 4.51 -8.27
CA GLN A 42 -25.66 3.31 -7.75
C GLN A 42 -24.30 3.07 -8.43
N ILE A 43 -24.24 3.23 -9.75
CA ILE A 43 -22.97 3.10 -10.50
C ILE A 43 -21.98 4.17 -10.03
N THR A 44 -22.44 5.41 -9.87
CA THR A 44 -21.59 6.53 -9.42
C THR A 44 -21.03 6.27 -8.02
N GLN A 45 -21.87 5.83 -7.09
CA GLN A 45 -21.46 5.47 -5.72
C GLN A 45 -20.46 4.31 -5.71
N SER A 46 -20.70 3.28 -6.54
CA SER A 46 -19.82 2.12 -6.65
C SER A 46 -18.44 2.51 -7.18
N LEU A 47 -18.39 3.35 -8.21
CA LEU A 47 -17.13 3.86 -8.77
C LEU A 47 -16.36 4.70 -7.76
N GLN A 48 -17.03 5.57 -7.00
CA GLN A 48 -16.39 6.35 -5.95
C GLN A 48 -15.78 5.45 -4.88
N MET A 49 -16.50 4.42 -4.44
CA MET A 49 -15.99 3.45 -3.46
C MET A 49 -14.83 2.65 -4.03
N LEU A 50 -14.93 2.16 -5.27
CA LEU A 50 -13.89 1.37 -5.93
C LEU A 50 -12.57 2.12 -5.98
N VAL A 51 -12.60 3.40 -6.36
CA VAL A 51 -11.36 4.17 -6.46
C VAL A 51 -10.73 4.41 -5.09
N ARG A 52 -11.54 4.64 -4.06
CA ARG A 52 -11.02 4.72 -2.69
C ARG A 52 -10.34 3.41 -2.29
N GLN A 53 -10.99 2.28 -2.55
CA GLN A 53 -10.44 0.95 -2.26
C GLN A 53 -9.14 0.68 -3.03
N ALA A 54 -9.06 1.07 -4.31
CA ALA A 54 -7.85 0.93 -5.10
C ALA A 54 -6.66 1.68 -4.47
N SER A 55 -6.87 2.91 -4.01
CA SER A 55 -5.82 3.69 -3.31
C SER A 55 -5.42 3.08 -1.95
N GLU A 56 -6.37 2.50 -1.22
CA GLU A 56 -6.08 1.77 0.03
C GLU A 56 -5.20 0.54 -0.27
N ILE A 57 -5.51 -0.22 -1.33
CA ILE A 57 -4.73 -1.38 -1.76
C ILE A 57 -3.32 -0.98 -2.18
N GLU A 58 -3.17 0.09 -2.99
CA GLU A 58 -1.86 0.62 -3.41
C GLU A 58 -1.00 1.04 -2.22
N THR A 59 -1.61 1.53 -1.14
CA THR A 59 -0.87 1.87 0.07
C THR A 59 -0.49 0.62 0.86
N ASN A 60 -1.40 -0.35 0.95
CA ASN A 60 -1.18 -1.57 1.70
C ASN A 60 -0.14 -2.50 1.06
N ILE A 61 -0.07 -2.56 -0.27
CA ILE A 61 0.89 -3.41 -0.99
C ILE A 61 2.35 -2.99 -0.72
N ILE A 62 2.62 -1.70 -0.50
CA ILE A 62 3.97 -1.21 -0.14
C ILE A 62 4.45 -1.86 1.17
N GLY A 63 3.54 -2.08 2.12
CA GLY A 63 3.88 -2.78 3.36
C GLY A 63 4.28 -4.24 3.11
N VAL A 64 3.56 -4.92 2.21
CA VAL A 64 3.86 -6.29 1.81
C VAL A 64 5.19 -6.37 1.08
N GLU A 65 5.47 -5.44 0.18
CA GLU A 65 6.74 -5.35 -0.56
C GLU A 65 7.93 -5.23 0.40
N ARG A 66 7.84 -4.35 1.41
CA ARG A 66 8.89 -4.20 2.43
C ARG A 66 9.09 -5.46 3.27
N ILE A 67 8.01 -6.14 3.64
CA ILE A 67 8.11 -7.42 4.38
C ILE A 67 8.83 -8.46 3.51
N ASN A 68 8.51 -8.51 2.23
CA ASN A 68 9.17 -9.42 1.30
C ASN A 68 10.66 -9.07 1.14
N GLU A 69 10.98 -7.80 0.99
CA GLU A 69 12.36 -7.30 0.92
C GLU A 69 13.16 -7.73 2.17
N TYR A 70 12.61 -7.59 3.37
CA TYR A 70 13.27 -8.04 4.60
C TYR A 70 13.35 -9.56 4.75
N ALA A 71 12.39 -10.30 4.21
CA ALA A 71 12.41 -11.76 4.24
C ALA A 71 13.49 -12.35 3.31
N GLU A 72 13.86 -11.63 2.25
CA GLU A 72 14.87 -12.04 1.27
C GLU A 72 16.29 -11.55 1.61
N LEU A 73 16.46 -10.71 2.64
CA LEU A 73 17.77 -10.26 3.08
C LEU A 73 18.67 -11.43 3.49
N PRO A 74 19.97 -11.39 3.18
CA PRO A 74 20.90 -12.41 3.63
C PRO A 74 20.91 -12.43 5.16
N PRO A 75 20.59 -13.59 5.79
CA PRO A 75 20.57 -13.68 7.24
C PRO A 75 21.98 -13.49 7.80
N GLU A 76 22.07 -12.85 8.96
CA GLU A 76 23.31 -12.76 9.71
C GLU A 76 23.79 -14.15 10.15
N ALA A 77 25.03 -14.22 10.65
CA ALA A 77 25.57 -15.46 11.18
C ALA A 77 24.61 -16.07 12.23
N PRO A 78 24.49 -17.41 12.29
CA PRO A 78 23.60 -18.07 13.24
C PRO A 78 23.87 -17.61 14.68
N TRP A 79 22.79 -17.38 15.44
CA TRP A 79 22.87 -16.96 16.84
C TRP A 79 23.71 -17.91 17.69
N GLU A 80 23.61 -19.22 17.42
CA GLU A 80 24.41 -20.25 18.04
C GLU A 80 25.13 -21.06 16.97
N SER A 81 26.46 -21.08 17.05
CA SER A 81 27.28 -22.00 16.28
C SER A 81 27.44 -23.29 17.07
N GLN A 82 26.85 -24.39 16.61
CA GLN A 82 27.10 -25.73 17.20
C GLN A 82 28.58 -26.13 17.13
N GLU A 83 29.34 -25.57 16.17
CA GLU A 83 30.76 -25.85 16.00
C GLU A 83 31.69 -24.98 16.88
N LYS A 84 31.22 -23.82 17.35
CA LYS A 84 32.03 -22.83 18.10
C LYS A 84 31.34 -22.33 19.37
N GLN A 85 30.74 -23.24 20.14
CA GLN A 85 30.25 -22.88 21.46
C GLN A 85 31.44 -22.69 22.41
N PRO A 86 31.56 -21.53 23.09
CA PRO A 86 32.56 -21.38 24.13
C PRO A 86 32.26 -22.35 25.28
N PRO A 87 33.28 -22.89 25.95
CA PRO A 87 33.08 -23.79 27.07
C PRO A 87 32.43 -23.06 28.26
N SER A 88 31.84 -23.81 29.20
CA SER A 88 31.04 -23.25 30.30
C SER A 88 31.80 -22.33 31.25
N ASP A 89 33.12 -22.43 31.26
CA ASP A 89 34.06 -21.63 32.05
C ASP A 89 34.62 -20.42 31.28
N TRP A 90 34.12 -20.15 30.08
CA TRP A 90 34.43 -18.96 29.31
C TRP A 90 33.61 -17.75 29.78
N PRO A 91 34.20 -16.54 29.85
CA PRO A 91 35.63 -16.24 29.73
C PRO A 91 36.35 -16.37 31.08
N THR A 92 37.46 -17.12 31.13
CA THR A 92 38.19 -17.38 32.38
C THR A 92 39.09 -16.23 32.81
N LYS A 93 39.73 -15.54 31.86
CA LYS A 93 40.67 -14.43 32.11
C LYS A 93 40.21 -13.08 31.55
N GLY A 94 39.30 -13.08 30.58
CA GLY A 94 38.76 -11.86 29.96
C GLY A 94 39.79 -11.02 29.20
N GLU A 95 40.92 -11.58 28.79
CA GLU A 95 41.94 -10.87 28.00
C GLU A 95 41.47 -10.70 26.54
N ILE A 96 41.59 -9.48 26.02
CA ILE A 96 41.25 -9.14 24.63
C ILE A 96 42.55 -8.73 23.92
N LEU A 97 42.84 -9.40 22.81
CA LEU A 97 44.01 -9.13 21.97
C LEU A 97 43.54 -8.76 20.56
N TYR A 98 44.01 -7.64 20.05
CA TYR A 98 43.83 -7.25 18.66
C TYR A 98 45.14 -7.54 17.92
N VAL A 99 45.07 -8.29 16.83
CA VAL A 99 46.22 -8.61 15.96
C VAL A 99 45.82 -8.24 14.54
N ASP A 100 46.51 -7.25 13.97
CA ASP A 100 46.31 -6.75 12.60
C ASP A 100 44.82 -6.50 12.26
N TYR A 101 44.07 -5.93 13.20
CA TYR A 101 42.64 -5.70 13.06
C TYR A 101 42.37 -4.43 12.25
N GLU A 102 41.72 -4.60 11.10
CA GLU A 102 41.21 -3.51 10.27
C GLU A 102 39.72 -3.74 10.01
N THR A 103 38.94 -2.65 10.02
CA THR A 103 37.52 -2.68 9.66
C THR A 103 37.20 -1.45 8.82
N THR A 104 36.28 -1.60 7.89
CA THR A 104 35.81 -0.51 7.03
C THR A 104 34.30 -0.44 7.12
N PHE A 105 33.77 0.78 7.13
CA PHE A 105 32.35 0.96 6.86
C PHE A 105 32.10 0.64 5.39
N GLU A 106 31.01 -0.07 5.13
CA GLU A 106 30.63 -0.41 3.77
C GLU A 106 30.28 0.88 2.99
N ASN A 107 31.10 1.22 1.99
CA ASN A 107 31.02 2.48 1.24
C ASN A 107 29.77 2.59 0.33
N ASN A 108 28.87 1.60 0.33
CA ASN A 108 27.66 1.59 -0.49
C ASN A 108 26.42 2.14 0.23
N LEU A 109 26.56 2.58 1.48
CA LEU A 109 25.52 3.32 2.21
C LEU A 109 25.57 4.79 1.76
N SER A 110 25.02 5.04 0.56
CA SER A 110 24.73 6.40 0.09
C SER A 110 23.75 7.05 1.08
N CYS A 111 24.18 8.11 1.75
CA CYS A 111 23.29 8.95 2.55
C CYS A 111 22.27 9.67 1.66
#